data_AF-A0A5B0NHS4-F1
#
_entry.id   AF-A0A5B0NHS4-F1
#
_cell.length_a   1.000
_cell.length_b   1.000
_cell.length_c   1.000
_cell.angle_alpha   90.00
_cell.angle_beta   90.00
_cell.angle_gamma   90.00
#
_symmetry.space_group_name_H-M   'P 1'
#
loop_
_entity.id
_entity.type
_entity.pdbx_description
1 polymer ?
#
loop_
_entity_poly.entity_id
_entity_poly.type
_entity_poly.pdbx_seq_one_letter_code
_entity_poly.pdbx_strand_id
1 'polypeptide(L)'
;MVERSFQRLNIVKDVFPLQTFKTRILDQPLLATPETYPPHVQTNITDLHRLGILGQGIKVAIIDSGIDCAHPALGGGFGYGKRISFGIDLVGDRFNGTNDPVRGHDPCTKCGVIDSNP
;
A
#
# COMPACT_ATOMS: atom_id res chain seq x y z
N MET A 1 -18.17 11.64 30.35
CA MET A 1 -16.77 11.16 30.31
C MET A 1 -16.69 9.97 31.24
N VAL A 2 -16.58 8.74 30.70
CA VAL A 2 -16.51 7.52 31.51
C VAL A 2 -15.08 6.99 31.39
N GLU A 3 -14.28 7.21 32.42
CA GLU A 3 -12.97 6.57 32.55
C GLU A 3 -13.18 5.05 32.70
N ARG A 4 -12.79 4.29 31.68
CA ARG A 4 -12.64 2.83 31.81
C ARG A 4 -11.23 2.56 32.33
N SER A 5 -11.15 2.14 33.59
CA SER A 5 -9.92 1.65 34.19
C SER A 5 -9.46 0.38 33.47
N PHE A 6 -8.30 0.44 32.82
CA PHE A 6 -7.63 -0.75 32.30
C PHE A 6 -7.12 -1.56 33.49
N GLN A 7 -7.73 -2.72 33.76
CA GLN A 7 -7.18 -3.66 34.72
C GLN A 7 -5.81 -4.15 34.20
N ARG A 8 -4.74 -3.79 34.90
CA ARG A 8 -3.41 -4.39 34.71
C ARG A 8 -3.53 -5.88 35.00
N LEU A 9 -3.62 -6.70 33.96
CA LEU A 9 -3.41 -8.13 34.05
C LEU A 9 -1.90 -8.38 34.21
N ASN A 10 -1.52 -9.26 35.14
CA ASN A 10 -0.12 -9.53 35.56
C ASN A 10 0.80 -10.09 34.45
N ILE A 11 0.34 -10.16 33.21
CA ILE A 11 1.04 -10.70 32.03
C ILE A 11 1.49 -9.55 31.09
N VAL A 12 1.02 -8.32 31.33
CA VAL A 12 1.33 -7.18 30.47
C VAL A 12 2.67 -6.56 30.89
N LYS A 13 3.70 -6.74 30.05
CA LYS A 13 5.05 -6.25 30.28
C LYS A 13 5.15 -4.72 30.15
N ASP A 14 4.49 -4.13 29.16
CA ASP A 14 4.38 -2.68 28.97
C ASP A 14 3.10 -2.32 28.19
N VAL A 15 2.56 -1.12 28.46
CA VAL A 15 1.45 -0.51 27.71
C VAL A 15 1.90 0.87 27.26
N PHE A 16 1.85 1.12 25.96
CA PHE A 16 2.13 2.44 25.40
C PHE A 16 0.84 3.08 24.89
N PRO A 17 0.56 4.33 25.25
CA PRO A 17 -0.60 5.05 24.72
C PRO A 17 -0.43 5.26 23.22
N LEU A 18 -1.54 5.13 22.49
CA LEU A 18 -1.58 5.36 21.05
C LEU A 18 -1.29 6.85 20.79
N GLN A 19 -0.15 7.15 20.18
CA GLN A 19 0.20 8.52 19.81
C GLN A 19 -0.43 8.87 18.46
N THR A 20 -1.10 10.02 18.40
CA THR A 20 -1.60 10.57 17.15
C THR A 20 -0.49 11.40 16.50
N PHE A 21 -0.13 11.04 15.28
CA PHE A 21 0.74 11.88 14.45
C PHE A 21 -0.15 12.72 13.55
N LYS A 22 0.11 14.03 13.51
CA LYS A 22 -0.57 14.92 12.57
C LYS A 22 0.00 14.66 11.17
N THR A 23 -0.72 13.85 10.39
CA THR A 23 -0.39 13.65 8.98
C THR A 23 -0.68 14.95 8.23
N ARG A 24 0.27 15.37 7.39
CA ARG A 24 0.00 16.40 6.39
C ARG A 24 -0.40 15.67 5.12
N ILE A 25 -1.70 15.64 4.83
CA ILE A 25 -2.16 15.25 3.50
C ILE A 25 -1.78 16.39 2.56
N LEU A 26 -1.08 16.04 1.48
CA LEU A 26 -0.76 17.00 0.44
C LEU A 26 -1.98 17.07 -0.48
N ASP A 27 -2.65 18.22 -0.49
CA ASP A 27 -3.84 18.45 -1.33
C ASP A 27 -3.50 18.55 -2.83
N GLN A 28 -2.20 18.61 -3.14
CA GLN A 28 -1.66 18.67 -4.49
C GLN A 28 -0.48 17.71 -4.61
N PRO A 29 -0.28 17.08 -5.78
CA PRO A 29 0.93 16.31 -6.03
C PRO A 29 2.14 17.20 -5.80
N LEU A 30 3.11 16.70 -5.05
CA LEU A 30 4.34 17.43 -4.79
C LEU A 30 4.97 17.75 -6.16
N LEU A 31 5.21 19.03 -6.45
CA LEU A 31 5.98 19.46 -7.62
C LEU A 31 7.46 19.11 -7.40
N ALA A 32 7.76 17.81 -7.42
CA ALA A 32 9.11 17.27 -7.31
C ALA A 32 9.50 16.57 -8.61
N THR A 33 10.75 16.77 -8.99
CA THR A 33 11.42 15.90 -9.95
C THR A 33 11.95 14.68 -9.20
N PRO A 34 12.35 13.60 -9.90
CA PRO A 34 12.99 12.44 -9.26
C PRO A 34 14.17 12.80 -8.34
N GLU A 35 14.83 13.93 -8.59
CA GLU A 35 16.01 14.48 -7.92
C GLU A 35 15.66 15.30 -6.67
N THR A 36 14.45 15.87 -6.61
CA THR A 36 13.97 16.67 -5.49
C THR A 36 12.88 15.98 -4.68
N TYR A 37 12.51 14.75 -5.08
CA TYR A 37 11.53 13.95 -4.36
C TYR A 37 12.08 13.57 -2.97
N PRO A 38 11.48 14.04 -1.85
CA PRO A 38 12.09 13.92 -0.54
C PRO A 38 12.44 12.48 -0.13
N PRO A 39 11.60 11.45 -0.39
CA PRO A 39 11.98 10.08 -0.11
C PRO A 39 13.24 9.63 -0.86
N HIS A 40 13.44 10.05 -2.11
CA HIS A 40 14.66 9.71 -2.86
C HIS A 40 15.89 10.43 -2.34
N VAL A 41 15.76 11.71 -1.97
CA VAL A 41 16.85 12.51 -1.40
C VAL A 41 17.25 11.98 -0.02
N GLN A 42 16.27 11.69 0.84
CA GLN A 42 16.51 11.21 2.20
C GLN A 42 17.16 9.82 2.25
N THR A 43 16.91 8.98 1.25
CA THR A 43 17.42 7.60 1.17
C THR A 43 18.57 7.43 0.16
N ASN A 44 19.05 8.54 -0.44
CA ASN A 44 20.08 8.56 -1.49
C ASN A 44 19.75 7.71 -2.74
N ILE A 45 18.48 7.44 -3.01
CA ILE A 45 18.03 6.74 -4.25
C ILE A 45 18.37 7.56 -5.49
N THR A 46 18.39 8.89 -5.39
CA THR A 46 18.75 9.77 -6.51
C THR A 46 20.12 9.42 -7.11
N ASP A 47 21.11 9.09 -6.27
CA ASP A 47 22.45 8.74 -6.75
C ASP A 47 22.48 7.35 -7.40
N LEU A 48 21.71 6.39 -6.89
CA LEU A 48 21.55 5.09 -7.54
C LEU A 48 20.94 5.21 -8.93
N HIS A 49 19.92 6.05 -9.09
CA HIS A 49 19.32 6.32 -10.40
C HIS A 49 20.31 7.00 -11.35
N ARG A 50 21.16 7.92 -10.88
CA ARG A 50 22.24 8.54 -11.69
C ARG A 50 23.26 7.52 -12.18
N LEU A 51 23.49 6.46 -11.42
CA LEU A 51 24.34 5.33 -11.81
C LEU A 51 23.63 4.32 -12.72
N GLY A 52 22.36 4.56 -13.09
CA GLY A 52 21.56 3.66 -13.92
C GLY A 52 21.00 2.45 -13.17
N ILE A 53 21.09 2.42 -11.84
CA ILE A 53 20.56 1.34 -11.00
C ILE A 53 19.08 1.63 -10.73
N LEU A 54 18.21 1.08 -11.58
CA LEU A 54 16.75 1.35 -11.57
C LEU A 54 15.90 0.16 -11.07
N GLY A 55 16.55 -0.93 -10.62
CA GLY A 55 15.85 -2.15 -10.20
C GLY A 55 15.48 -3.11 -11.34
N GLN A 56 16.11 -2.97 -12.51
CA GLN A 56 15.90 -3.87 -13.65
C GLN A 56 16.17 -5.32 -13.26
N GLY A 57 15.26 -6.23 -13.62
CA GLY A 57 15.37 -7.66 -13.32
C GLY A 57 14.93 -8.08 -11.91
N ILE A 58 14.60 -7.13 -11.03
CA ILE A 58 14.07 -7.42 -9.69
C ILE A 58 12.55 -7.52 -9.73
N LYS A 59 12.01 -8.52 -9.02
CA LYS A 59 10.57 -8.67 -8.79
C LYS A 59 10.27 -8.34 -7.33
N VAL A 60 9.27 -7.50 -7.11
CA VAL A 60 8.77 -7.13 -5.78
C VAL A 60 7.36 -7.66 -5.63
N ALA A 61 7.10 -8.42 -4.57
CA ALA A 61 5.75 -8.88 -4.21
C ALA A 61 5.19 -7.96 -3.12
N ILE A 62 3.96 -7.48 -3.30
CA ILE A 62 3.24 -6.64 -2.35
C ILE A 62 2.01 -7.41 -1.89
N ILE A 63 1.80 -7.49 -0.59
CA ILE A 63 0.60 -8.07 0.04
C ILE A 63 -0.12 -6.90 0.71
N ASP A 64 -1.20 -6.45 0.08
CA ASP A 64 -2.00 -5.29 0.50
C ASP A 64 -3.48 -5.54 0.12
N SER A 65 -4.31 -4.51 0.23
CA SER A 65 -5.74 -4.46 -0.08
C SER A 65 -6.10 -4.60 -1.57
N GLY A 66 -5.15 -4.41 -2.49
CA GLY A 66 -5.38 -4.44 -3.92
C GLY A 66 -4.49 -3.44 -4.65
N ILE A 67 -4.64 -3.34 -5.97
CA ILE A 67 -3.84 -2.40 -6.78
C ILE A 67 -4.63 -1.90 -8.00
N ASP A 68 -4.51 -0.61 -8.31
CA ASP A 68 -5.07 -0.08 -9.56
C ASP A 68 -4.17 -0.43 -10.74
N CYS A 69 -4.48 -1.56 -11.38
CA CYS A 69 -3.73 -2.03 -12.54
C CYS A 69 -3.79 -1.09 -13.74
N ALA A 70 -4.80 -0.24 -13.86
CA ALA A 70 -4.94 0.71 -14.96
C ALA A 70 -4.12 2.00 -14.75
N HIS A 71 -3.51 2.19 -13.57
CA HIS A 71 -2.78 3.40 -13.24
C HIS A 71 -1.58 3.61 -14.19
N PRO A 72 -1.44 4.79 -14.84
CA PRO A 72 -0.37 5.03 -15.81
C PRO A 72 1.04 4.83 -15.25
N ALA A 73 1.28 5.26 -14.00
CA ALA A 73 2.59 5.05 -13.34
C ALA A 73 2.92 3.57 -13.08
N LEU A 74 1.91 2.70 -13.06
CA LEU A 74 2.05 1.26 -12.87
C LEU A 74 2.04 0.50 -14.20
N GLY A 75 2.18 1.19 -15.33
CA GLY A 75 2.27 0.59 -16.65
C GLY A 75 0.94 0.31 -17.35
N GLY A 76 -0.19 0.77 -16.77
CA GLY A 76 -1.49 0.80 -17.44
C GLY A 76 -2.00 -0.57 -17.88
N GLY A 77 -1.82 -1.60 -17.05
CA GLY A 77 -2.44 -2.90 -17.26
C GLY A 77 -1.90 -4.00 -16.34
N PHE A 78 -2.56 -5.15 -16.42
CA PHE A 78 -2.22 -6.37 -15.70
C PHE A 78 -1.89 -7.51 -16.68
N GLY A 79 -0.97 -8.39 -16.28
CA GLY A 79 -0.66 -9.63 -16.98
C GLY A 79 0.65 -9.60 -17.77
N TYR A 80 0.85 -10.62 -18.61
CA TYR A 80 2.12 -10.83 -19.31
C TYR A 80 2.55 -9.59 -20.13
N GLY A 81 3.81 -9.20 -19.97
CA GLY A 81 4.37 -8.01 -20.65
C GLY A 81 4.00 -6.67 -20.01
N LYS A 82 3.23 -6.65 -18.92
CA LYS A 82 2.95 -5.45 -18.12
C LYS A 82 3.85 -5.36 -16.89
N ARG A 83 3.94 -4.17 -16.28
CA ARG A 83 4.73 -3.94 -15.05
C ARG A 83 4.18 -4.77 -13.89
N ILE A 84 2.86 -4.84 -13.76
CA ILE A 84 2.17 -5.80 -12.88
C ILE A 84 1.93 -7.07 -13.71
N SER A 85 2.87 -8.00 -13.63
CA SER A 85 2.87 -9.19 -14.50
C SER A 85 2.12 -10.39 -13.93
N PHE A 86 1.86 -10.39 -12.62
CA PHE A 86 1.14 -11.44 -11.90
C PHE A 86 0.60 -10.89 -10.57
N GLY A 87 -0.40 -11.56 -10.02
CA GLY A 87 -1.03 -11.21 -8.76
C GLY A 87 -2.24 -12.10 -8.53
N ILE A 88 -2.75 -12.12 -7.30
CA ILE A 88 -3.96 -12.85 -6.94
C ILE A 88 -4.67 -12.09 -5.84
N ASP A 89 -6.00 -12.08 -5.89
CA ASP A 89 -6.82 -11.67 -4.75
C ASP A 89 -7.07 -12.88 -3.85
N LEU A 90 -6.61 -12.77 -2.60
CA LEU A 90 -6.69 -13.86 -1.63
C LEU A 90 -8.04 -13.95 -0.92
N VAL A 91 -8.84 -12.89 -0.96
CA VAL A 91 -10.05 -12.72 -0.16
C VAL A 91 -11.32 -12.73 -1.03
N GLY A 92 -11.28 -12.09 -2.19
CA GLY A 92 -12.41 -11.99 -3.12
C GLY A 92 -13.26 -10.75 -2.90
N ASP A 93 -13.64 -10.07 -3.98
CA ASP A 93 -14.53 -8.89 -4.01
C ASP A 93 -15.90 -9.08 -3.32
N ARG A 94 -16.31 -10.33 -3.04
CA ARG A 94 -17.60 -10.64 -2.40
C ARG A 94 -17.49 -10.85 -0.90
N PHE A 95 -16.30 -10.76 -0.33
CA PHE A 95 -16.10 -10.97 1.09
C PHE A 95 -16.69 -9.80 1.89
N ASN A 96 -17.57 -10.10 2.84
CA ASN A 96 -18.24 -9.10 3.67
C ASN A 96 -17.93 -9.26 5.17
N GLY A 97 -16.93 -10.08 5.50
CA GLY A 97 -16.57 -10.39 6.89
C GLY A 97 -17.42 -11.50 7.54
N THR A 98 -18.46 -12.00 6.87
CA THR A 98 -19.35 -13.06 7.40
C THR A 98 -19.40 -14.32 6.54
N ASN A 99 -18.99 -14.23 5.28
CA ASN A 99 -18.86 -15.36 4.37
C ASN A 99 -17.42 -15.87 4.31
N ASP A 100 -17.21 -17.07 3.77
CA ASP A 100 -15.87 -17.58 3.53
C ASP A 100 -15.19 -16.77 2.40
N PRO A 101 -13.88 -16.46 2.54
CA PRO A 101 -13.12 -15.82 1.48
C PRO A 101 -13.02 -16.74 0.26
N VAL A 102 -13.19 -16.17 -0.93
CA VAL A 102 -13.10 -16.90 -2.20
C VAL A 102 -12.09 -16.18 -3.09
N ARG A 103 -10.97 -16.83 -3.37
CA ARG A 103 -9.89 -16.23 -4.17
C ARG A 103 -10.39 -15.72 -5.53
N GLY A 104 -10.01 -14.48 -5.85
CA GLY A 104 -10.18 -13.88 -7.16
C GLY A 104 -9.03 -14.23 -8.13
N HIS A 105 -9.21 -13.93 -9.41
CA HIS A 105 -8.22 -14.24 -10.45
C HIS A 105 -7.09 -13.20 -10.53
N ASP A 106 -7.35 -11.96 -10.10
CA ASP A 106 -6.41 -10.86 -10.12
C ASP A 106 -6.67 -9.90 -8.95
N PRO A 107 -5.69 -9.08 -8.55
CA PRO A 107 -5.83 -8.12 -7.45
C PRO A 107 -6.23 -6.71 -7.93
N CYS A 108 -6.78 -6.58 -9.15
CA CYS A 108 -6.97 -5.28 -9.78
C CYS A 108 -8.24 -4.57 -9.28
N THR A 109 -8.06 -3.41 -8.66
CA THR A 109 -9.17 -2.61 -8.11
C THR A 109 -9.08 -1.18 -8.64
N LYS A 110 -10.15 -0.69 -9.27
CA LYS A 110 -10.17 0.66 -9.83
C LYS A 110 -10.06 1.72 -8.72
N CYS A 111 -9.11 2.66 -8.86
CA CYS A 111 -8.90 3.78 -7.92
C CYS A 111 -8.68 3.38 -6.45
N GLY A 112 -8.27 2.14 -6.14
CA GLY A 112 -8.07 1.68 -4.77
C GLY A 112 -9.33 1.73 -3.89
N VAL A 113 -10.53 1.73 -4.50
CA VAL A 113 -11.78 1.67 -3.75
C VAL A 113 -11.95 0.23 -3.28
N ILE A 114 -11.65 -0.01 -2.00
CA ILE A 114 -12.08 -1.24 -1.33
C ILE A 114 -13.62 -1.28 -1.38
N ASP A 115 -14.16 -2.28 -2.07
CA ASP A 115 -15.56 -2.72 -1.99
C ASP A 115 -16.60 -1.63 -1.71
N SER A 116 -16.82 -0.71 -2.66
CA SER A 116 -18.08 0.03 -2.68
C SER A 116 -19.17 -0.90 -3.24
N ASN A 117 -19.78 -1.69 -2.36
CA ASN A 117 -21.12 -2.21 -2.61
C ASN A 117 -22.06 -0.98 -2.81
N PRO A 118 -22.86 -0.89 -3.90
CA PRO A 118 -23.99 0.04 -3.93
C PRO A 118 -25.03 -0.32 -2.85
#